data_AF-A0A1Y0ADU8-F1
#
_entry.id   AF-A0A1Y0ADU8-F1
#
_cell.length_a   1.000
_cell.length_b   1.000
_cell.length_c   1.000
_cell.angle_alpha   90.00
_cell.angle_beta   90.00
_cell.angle_gamma   90.00
#
_symmetry.space_group_name_H-M   'P 1'
#
loop_
_entity.id
_entity.type
_entity.pdbx_description
1 polymer ?
#
loop_
_entity_poly.entity_id
_entity_poly.type
_entity_poly.pdbx_seq_one_letter_code
_entity_poly.pdbx_strand_id
1 'polypeptide(L)'
;MGQKINPLGFRLGTTQNHHSFWFAQPKNYSEGLQEDKKIRNCIKNYIQKNRKKGSNRKMESDSSSEVITHIEIQKEIDTIHVIIHIGFPNLLKKKGAIEELEKDLQKEVNSVNQRLNIAIEKVKEPYRQPNILAEYIAFQLKNRVSFRKAMKKAIELTKKADIKGIKIQIAGRLAGKEIARAECIKKGRLPLQTIRAKIDYCCYPIRTIYGVLGVKIWIFVEEE
;
A
#
# COMPACT_ATOMS: atom_id res chain seq x y z
N MET A 1 -25.71 12.53 -4.03
CA MET A 1 -24.36 12.06 -3.63
C MET A 1 -23.40 12.33 -4.77
N GLY A 2 -22.39 13.18 -4.57
CA GLY A 2 -21.44 13.55 -5.63
C GLY A 2 -20.19 12.66 -5.66
N GLN A 3 -19.51 12.65 -6.80
CA GLN A 3 -18.18 12.07 -6.94
C GLN A 3 -17.17 12.95 -6.18
N LYS A 4 -16.21 12.32 -5.49
CA LYS A 4 -15.13 13.01 -4.77
C LYS A 4 -13.81 12.73 -5.47
N ILE A 5 -12.96 13.75 -5.53
CA ILE A 5 -11.60 13.62 -6.05
C ILE A 5 -10.74 12.72 -5.15
N ASN A 6 -9.73 12.05 -5.73
CA ASN A 6 -8.73 11.32 -4.97
C ASN A 6 -7.90 12.32 -4.14
N PRO A 7 -7.86 12.21 -2.80
CA PRO A 7 -7.15 13.17 -1.95
C PRO A 7 -5.64 13.22 -2.19
N LEU A 8 -5.03 12.14 -2.70
CA LEU A 8 -3.61 12.12 -3.07
C LEU A 8 -3.38 13.02 -4.30
N GLY A 9 -4.18 12.80 -5.35
CA GLY A 9 -4.09 13.59 -6.59
C GLY A 9 -4.42 15.07 -6.37
N PHE A 10 -5.36 15.36 -5.47
CA PHE A 10 -5.73 16.73 -5.09
C PHE A 10 -4.61 17.51 -4.39
N ARG A 11 -3.58 16.82 -3.86
CA ARG A 11 -2.49 17.41 -3.07
C ARG A 11 -1.10 17.25 -3.71
N LEU A 12 -1.03 16.75 -4.95
CA LEU A 12 0.23 16.61 -5.66
C LEU A 12 0.90 17.98 -5.82
N GLY A 13 2.19 18.07 -5.46
CA GLY A 13 2.99 19.29 -5.56
C GLY A 13 2.83 20.28 -4.40
N THR A 14 2.01 19.96 -3.39
CA THR A 14 1.89 20.76 -2.16
C THR A 14 2.31 19.93 -0.95
N THR A 15 1.42 19.08 -0.44
CA THR A 15 1.71 18.22 0.72
C THR A 15 2.07 16.79 0.33
N GLN A 16 1.75 16.38 -0.91
CA GLN A 16 1.98 15.02 -1.41
C GLN A 16 3.01 15.04 -2.54
N ASN A 17 4.05 14.23 -2.38
CA ASN A 17 5.08 14.03 -3.39
C ASN A 17 4.71 12.90 -4.37
N HIS A 18 5.36 12.91 -5.52
CA HIS A 18 5.33 11.79 -6.46
C HIS A 18 6.07 10.58 -5.86
N HIS A 19 5.72 9.37 -6.30
CA HIS A 19 6.44 8.14 -5.94
C HIS A 19 7.43 7.68 -7.01
N SER A 20 7.47 8.36 -8.15
CA SER A 20 8.48 8.13 -9.20
C SER A 20 9.12 9.48 -9.46
N PHE A 21 10.42 9.59 -9.20
CA PHE A 21 11.23 10.79 -9.39
C PHE A 21 12.22 10.54 -10.51
N TRP A 22 11.80 10.84 -11.73
CA TRP A 22 12.67 10.78 -12.90
C TRP A 22 12.10 11.67 -13.99
N PHE A 23 12.95 11.99 -14.96
CA PHE A 23 12.59 12.80 -16.11
C PHE A 23 12.96 12.05 -17.39
N ALA A 24 12.13 12.17 -18.41
CA ALA A 24 12.44 11.68 -19.74
C ALA A 24 11.82 12.61 -20.79
N GLN A 25 12.39 12.61 -21.99
CA GLN A 25 11.79 13.29 -23.12
C GLN A 25 10.42 12.67 -23.45
N PRO A 26 9.46 13.45 -23.99
CA PRO A 26 8.10 12.95 -24.26
C PRO A 26 8.03 11.68 -25.10
N LYS A 27 8.99 11.49 -26.03
CA LYS A 27 9.10 10.31 -26.87
C LYS A 27 9.41 9.03 -26.09
N ASN A 28 10.23 9.14 -25.04
CA ASN A 28 10.75 7.99 -24.26
C ASN A 28 10.00 7.80 -22.93
N TYR A 29 9.11 8.74 -22.57
CA TYR A 29 8.39 8.70 -21.30
C TYR A 29 7.50 7.46 -21.15
N SER A 30 6.87 7.02 -22.25
CA SER A 30 6.03 5.82 -22.27
C SER A 30 6.81 4.55 -21.91
N GLU A 31 8.02 4.42 -22.44
CA GLU A 31 8.92 3.29 -22.16
C GLU A 31 9.34 3.30 -20.70
N GLY A 32 9.78 4.46 -20.18
CA GLY A 32 10.14 4.61 -18.77
C GLY A 32 8.99 4.30 -17.81
N LEU A 33 7.75 4.65 -18.17
CA LEU A 33 6.56 4.31 -17.39
C LEU A 33 6.25 2.81 -17.43
N GLN A 34 6.47 2.15 -18.57
CA GLN A 34 6.29 0.72 -18.71
C GLN A 34 7.31 -0.05 -17.87
N GLU A 35 8.57 0.40 -17.83
CA GLU A 35 9.61 -0.14 -16.95
C GLU A 35 9.20 -0.01 -15.47
N ASP A 36 8.76 1.18 -15.03
CA ASP A 36 8.30 1.39 -13.64
C ASP A 36 7.19 0.42 -13.28
N LYS A 37 6.25 0.18 -14.20
CA LYS A 37 5.15 -0.76 -14.00
C LYS A 37 5.65 -2.20 -13.89
N LYS A 38 6.62 -2.60 -14.71
CA LYS A 38 7.28 -3.92 -14.61
C LYS A 38 7.92 -4.07 -13.24
N ILE A 39 8.82 -3.16 -12.85
CA ILE A 39 9.52 -3.16 -11.55
C ILE A 39 8.54 -3.30 -10.38
N ARG A 40 7.49 -2.46 -10.35
CA ARG A 40 6.46 -2.49 -9.29
C ARG A 40 5.71 -3.82 -9.26
N ASN A 41 5.45 -4.44 -10.41
CA ASN A 41 4.79 -5.74 -10.49
C ASN A 41 5.72 -6.88 -10.06
N CYS A 42 7.00 -6.87 -10.46
CA CYS A 42 7.99 -7.86 -10.03
C CYS A 42 8.07 -7.92 -8.51
N ILE A 43 8.27 -6.76 -7.87
CA ILE A 43 8.41 -6.65 -6.41
C ILE A 43 7.15 -7.19 -5.71
N LYS A 44 5.96 -6.78 -6.16
CA LYS A 44 4.69 -7.28 -5.62
C LYS A 44 4.54 -8.79 -5.78
N ASN A 45 4.90 -9.32 -6.95
CA ASN A 45 4.81 -10.74 -7.25
C ASN A 45 5.81 -11.57 -6.44
N TYR A 46 7.04 -11.08 -6.27
CA TYR A 46 8.07 -11.73 -5.45
C TYR A 46 7.60 -11.87 -4.00
N ILE A 47 7.13 -10.76 -3.39
CA ILE A 47 6.63 -10.76 -2.01
C ILE A 47 5.41 -11.69 -1.89
N GLN A 48 4.49 -11.66 -2.86
CA GLN A 48 3.32 -12.54 -2.85
C GLN A 48 3.69 -14.03 -2.97
N LYS A 49 4.67 -14.40 -3.82
CA LYS A 49 5.16 -15.78 -3.98
C LYS A 49 5.81 -16.26 -2.68
N ASN A 50 6.68 -15.45 -2.08
CA ASN A 50 7.41 -15.84 -0.88
C ASN A 50 6.52 -15.91 0.36
N ARG A 51 5.47 -15.08 0.43
CA ARG A 51 4.40 -15.22 1.44
C ARG A 51 3.69 -16.56 1.36
N LYS A 52 3.39 -17.07 0.15
CA LYS A 52 2.73 -18.38 -0.04
C LYS A 52 3.63 -19.56 0.33
N LYS A 53 4.93 -19.47 0.06
CA LYS A 53 5.89 -20.52 0.46
C LYS A 53 6.02 -20.66 1.99
N GLY A 54 5.84 -19.57 2.73
CA GLY A 54 5.91 -19.55 4.20
C GLY A 54 4.67 -20.10 4.92
N SER A 55 3.53 -20.31 4.25
CA SER A 55 2.26 -20.68 4.92
C SER A 55 2.20 -22.12 5.43
N ASN A 56 3.20 -22.95 5.16
CA ASN A 56 3.30 -24.31 5.73
C ASN A 56 3.85 -24.32 7.16
N ARG A 57 4.31 -23.18 7.69
CA ARG A 57 4.61 -23.03 9.12
C ARG A 57 3.46 -22.27 9.77
N LYS A 58 2.76 -22.94 10.69
CA LYS A 58 1.83 -22.32 11.64
C LYS A 58 2.49 -21.10 12.28
N MET A 59 2.23 -19.90 11.76
CA MET A 59 2.40 -18.65 12.50
C MET A 59 1.05 -18.33 13.14
N GLU A 60 0.74 -19.12 14.16
CA GLU A 60 -0.29 -18.85 15.15
C GLU A 60 0.30 -17.84 16.14
N SER A 61 0.25 -16.53 15.85
CA SER A 61 0.10 -15.42 16.85
C SER A 61 0.46 -14.04 16.29
N ASP A 62 1.52 -13.89 15.49
CA ASP A 62 1.97 -12.57 15.03
C ASP A 62 1.67 -12.34 13.54
N SER A 63 0.62 -11.57 13.29
CA SER A 63 0.15 -11.14 11.96
C SER A 63 1.09 -10.12 11.30
N SER A 64 2.40 -10.33 11.33
CA SER A 64 3.38 -9.48 10.65
C SER A 64 3.55 -9.96 9.21
N SER A 65 2.47 -9.89 8.41
CA SER A 65 2.61 -10.02 6.96
C SER A 65 3.43 -8.85 6.44
N GLU A 66 4.39 -9.11 5.56
CA GLU A 66 5.11 -8.06 4.85
C GLU A 66 4.12 -7.25 4.01
N VAL A 67 3.76 -6.07 4.50
CA VAL A 67 2.92 -5.15 3.77
C VAL A 67 3.78 -4.01 3.24
N ILE A 68 3.81 -3.91 1.91
CA ILE A 68 4.42 -2.79 1.21
C ILE A 68 3.51 -1.58 1.40
N THR A 69 4.09 -0.46 1.81
CA THR A 69 3.37 0.82 1.89
C THR A 69 3.40 1.47 0.53
N HIS A 70 4.55 1.93 0.08
CA HIS A 70 4.78 2.40 -1.28
C HIS A 70 6.18 2.03 -1.76
N ILE A 71 6.39 2.19 -3.06
CA ILE A 71 7.68 1.96 -3.72
C ILE A 71 8.05 3.28 -4.37
N GLU A 72 9.21 3.81 -4.01
CA GLU A 72 9.79 4.98 -4.66
C GLU A 72 10.78 4.52 -5.72
N ILE A 73 10.70 5.13 -6.90
CA ILE A 73 11.61 4.83 -8.00
C ILE A 73 12.27 6.14 -8.39
N GLN A 74 13.59 6.18 -8.29
CA GLN A 74 14.41 7.31 -8.73
C GLN A 74 15.28 6.80 -9.87
N LYS A 75 15.24 7.46 -11.03
CA LYS A 75 16.11 7.11 -12.17
C LYS A 75 17.09 8.24 -12.41
N GLU A 76 18.36 7.87 -12.36
CA GLU A 76 19.46 8.67 -12.88
C GLU A 76 19.87 8.10 -14.25
N ILE A 77 20.94 8.64 -14.85
CA ILE A 77 21.35 8.26 -16.21
C ILE A 77 21.74 6.77 -16.27
N ASP A 78 22.57 6.35 -15.31
CA ASP A 78 23.17 5.01 -15.29
C ASP A 78 22.56 4.09 -14.22
N THR A 79 21.83 4.65 -13.25
CA THR A 79 21.35 3.93 -12.07
C THR A 79 19.85 4.13 -11.86
N ILE A 80 19.18 3.04 -11.47
CA ILE A 80 17.80 3.07 -11.01
C ILE A 80 17.82 2.70 -9.52
N HIS A 81 17.46 3.67 -8.68
CA HIS A 81 17.33 3.52 -7.24
C HIS A 81 15.86 3.20 -6.90
N VAL A 82 15.63 2.01 -6.33
CA VAL A 82 14.31 1.57 -5.89
C VAL A 82 14.27 1.51 -4.38
N ILE A 83 13.48 2.39 -3.74
CA ILE A 83 13.30 2.42 -2.29
C ILE A 83 11.95 1.78 -1.97
N ILE A 84 11.98 0.68 -1.23
CA ILE A 84 10.80 -0.07 -0.83
C ILE A 84 10.48 0.26 0.62
N HIS A 85 9.36 0.93 0.87
CA HIS A 85 8.92 1.22 2.24
C HIS A 85 8.02 0.11 2.77
N ILE A 86 8.43 -0.50 3.87
CA ILE A 86 7.80 -1.71 4.43
C ILE A 86 7.50 -1.51 5.91
N GLY A 87 6.34 -1.98 6.37
CA GLY A 87 6.02 -1.98 7.80
C GLY A 87 6.84 -2.99 8.59
N PHE A 88 6.87 -4.25 8.12
CA PHE A 88 7.54 -5.37 8.77
C PHE A 88 8.49 -6.07 7.78
N PRO A 89 9.79 -5.71 7.73
CA PRO A 89 10.74 -6.26 6.75
C PRO A 89 11.33 -7.60 7.22
N ASN A 90 10.49 -8.58 7.57
CA ASN A 90 10.96 -9.82 8.21
C ASN A 90 11.50 -10.86 7.23
N LEU A 91 10.93 -10.94 6.03
CA LEU A 91 11.30 -11.91 4.99
C LEU A 91 12.32 -11.32 4.03
N LEU A 92 12.31 -10.00 3.79
CA LEU A 92 13.31 -9.32 2.97
C LEU A 92 14.63 -9.02 3.69
N LYS A 93 14.68 -9.11 5.03
CA LYS A 93 15.93 -9.07 5.80
C LYS A 93 16.70 -10.39 5.79
N LYS A 94 16.17 -11.44 5.18
CA LYS A 94 16.89 -12.71 5.03
C LYS A 94 18.09 -12.51 4.11
N LYS A 95 19.25 -13.07 4.50
CA LYS A 95 20.47 -13.05 3.69
C LYS A 95 20.16 -13.61 2.28
N GLY A 96 20.55 -12.89 1.24
CA GLY A 96 20.33 -13.27 -0.17
C GLY A 96 18.98 -12.87 -0.79
N ALA A 97 17.97 -12.46 -0.02
CA ALA A 97 16.66 -12.11 -0.57
C ALA A 97 16.71 -10.85 -1.48
N ILE A 98 17.59 -9.89 -1.14
CA ILE A 98 17.80 -8.68 -1.93
C ILE A 98 18.51 -9.03 -3.25
N GLU A 99 19.54 -9.88 -3.21
CA GLU A 99 20.26 -10.33 -4.40
C GLU A 99 19.37 -11.12 -5.36
N GLU A 100 18.46 -11.95 -4.82
CA GLU A 100 17.45 -12.64 -5.63
C GLU A 100 16.51 -11.65 -6.32
N LEU A 101 16.04 -10.65 -5.58
CA LEU A 101 15.18 -9.59 -6.12
C LEU A 101 15.88 -8.78 -7.21
N GLU A 102 17.14 -8.42 -7.00
CA GLU A 102 17.96 -7.71 -7.98
C GLU A 102 18.11 -8.54 -9.26
N LYS A 103 18.41 -9.85 -9.14
CA LYS A 103 18.49 -10.76 -10.29
C LYS A 103 17.17 -10.89 -11.03
N ASP A 104 16.05 -10.99 -10.32
CA ASP A 104 14.73 -11.10 -10.94
C ASP A 104 14.32 -9.80 -11.62
N LEU A 105 14.63 -8.65 -11.03
CA LEU A 105 14.38 -7.33 -11.63
C LEU A 105 15.28 -7.08 -12.85
N GLN A 106 16.54 -7.45 -12.78
CA GLN A 106 17.48 -7.30 -13.90
C GLN A 106 17.09 -8.15 -15.11
N LYS A 107 16.40 -9.29 -14.90
CA LYS A 107 15.83 -10.09 -16.00
C LYS A 107 14.63 -9.42 -16.67
N GLU A 108 13.82 -8.68 -15.91
CA GLU A 108 12.61 -8.04 -16.44
C GLU A 108 12.86 -6.65 -17.04
N VAL A 109 13.89 -5.96 -16.54
CA VAL A 109 14.35 -4.66 -17.04
C VAL A 109 15.44 -4.91 -18.08
N ASN A 110 15.08 -4.91 -19.36
CA ASN A 110 15.98 -5.14 -20.51
C ASN A 110 16.95 -3.96 -20.77
N SER A 111 17.36 -3.22 -19.75
CA SER A 111 18.25 -2.07 -19.89
C SER A 111 19.68 -2.55 -19.73
N VAL A 112 20.32 -2.90 -20.86
CA VAL A 112 21.69 -3.43 -20.96
C VAL A 112 22.74 -2.59 -20.20
N ASN A 113 22.43 -1.32 -19.91
CA ASN A 113 23.38 -0.36 -19.36
C ASN A 113 23.00 0.24 -17.99
N GLN A 114 21.87 -0.11 -17.38
CA GLN A 114 21.43 0.51 -16.12
C GLN A 114 21.61 -0.41 -14.91
N ARG A 115 22.30 0.07 -13.88
CA ARG A 115 22.49 -0.65 -12.61
C ARG A 115 21.28 -0.41 -11.71
N LEU A 116 20.74 -1.49 -11.15
CA LEU A 116 19.60 -1.44 -10.23
C LEU A 116 20.12 -1.49 -8.79
N ASN A 117 19.75 -0.50 -7.99
CA ASN A 117 20.07 -0.45 -6.56
C ASN A 117 18.79 -0.49 -5.75
N ILE A 118 18.62 -1.51 -4.91
CA ILE A 118 17.41 -1.67 -4.09
C ILE A 118 17.72 -1.32 -2.63
N ALA A 119 16.98 -0.36 -2.09
CA ALA A 119 17.00 0.00 -0.68
C ALA A 119 15.67 -0.41 -0.02
N ILE A 120 15.74 -0.89 1.22
CA ILE A 120 14.56 -1.24 2.01
C ILE A 120 14.51 -0.34 3.23
N GLU A 121 13.45 0.45 3.33
CA GLU A 121 13.21 1.33 4.45
C GLU A 121 12.06 0.82 5.33
N LYS A 122 12.33 0.74 6.64
CA LYS A 122 11.32 0.36 7.61
C LYS A 122 10.51 1.59 8.03
N VAL A 123 9.20 1.51 7.89
CA VAL A 123 8.29 2.54 8.40
C VAL A 123 8.27 2.49 9.94
N LYS A 124 8.48 3.65 10.58
CA LYS A 124 8.52 3.78 12.05
C LYS A 124 7.19 3.33 12.69
N GLU A 125 6.07 3.81 12.15
CA GLU A 125 4.72 3.52 12.63
C GLU A 125 3.90 2.81 11.53
N PRO A 126 3.80 1.48 11.53
CA PRO A 126 3.13 0.75 10.45
C PRO A 126 1.63 1.01 10.41
N TYR A 127 0.97 1.14 11.57
CA TYR A 127 -0.48 1.34 11.64
C TYR A 127 -0.92 2.75 11.23
N ARG A 128 0.02 3.69 11.10
CA ARG A 128 -0.27 5.01 10.53
C ARG A 128 -0.52 4.96 9.04
N GLN A 129 0.04 3.96 8.36
CA GLN A 129 -0.08 3.81 6.91
C GLN A 129 -1.39 3.10 6.53
N PRO A 130 -2.21 3.70 5.65
CA PRO A 130 -3.54 3.16 5.32
C PRO A 130 -3.44 1.83 4.54
N ASN A 131 -2.36 1.59 3.81
CA ASN A 131 -2.15 0.33 3.06
C ASN A 131 -2.03 -0.87 4.01
N ILE A 132 -1.29 -0.72 5.11
CA ILE A 132 -1.12 -1.76 6.14
C ILE A 132 -2.46 -2.05 6.82
N LEU A 133 -3.20 -0.99 7.13
CA LEU A 133 -4.52 -1.11 7.75
C LEU A 133 -5.54 -1.77 6.82
N ALA A 134 -5.51 -1.44 5.52
CA ALA A 134 -6.38 -2.03 4.51
C ALA A 134 -6.12 -3.52 4.35
N GLU A 135 -4.85 -3.93 4.35
CA GLU A 135 -4.48 -5.35 4.29
C GLU A 135 -4.88 -6.09 5.57
N TYR A 136 -4.71 -5.49 6.74
CA TYR A 136 -5.21 -6.04 8.00
C TYR A 136 -6.72 -6.30 7.96
N ILE A 137 -7.50 -5.31 7.52
CA ILE A 137 -8.96 -5.46 7.34
C ILE A 137 -9.26 -6.55 6.32
N ALA A 138 -8.51 -6.62 5.22
CA ALA A 138 -8.67 -7.64 4.20
C ALA A 138 -8.45 -9.05 4.73
N PHE A 139 -7.43 -9.24 5.56
CA PHE A 139 -7.14 -10.51 6.21
C PHE A 139 -8.28 -10.94 7.14
N GLN A 140 -8.75 -10.03 8.00
CA GLN A 140 -9.86 -10.29 8.92
C GLN A 140 -11.15 -10.65 8.17
N LEU A 141 -11.46 -9.95 7.08
CA LEU A 141 -12.65 -10.23 6.27
C LEU A 141 -12.57 -11.56 5.51
N LYS A 142 -11.38 -11.94 5.02
CA LYS A 142 -11.15 -13.27 4.42
C LYS A 142 -11.35 -14.39 5.43
N ASN A 143 -10.96 -14.18 6.68
CA ASN A 143 -11.20 -15.11 7.79
C ASN A 143 -12.64 -15.04 8.34
N ARG A 144 -13.57 -14.41 7.60
CA ARG A 144 -15.00 -14.31 7.93
C ARG A 144 -15.29 -13.63 9.27
N VAL A 145 -14.37 -12.80 9.78
CA VAL A 145 -14.63 -11.95 10.94
C VAL A 145 -15.66 -10.88 10.57
N SER A 146 -16.58 -10.58 11.49
CA SER A 146 -17.56 -9.52 11.28
C SER A 146 -16.88 -8.20 10.91
N PHE A 147 -17.32 -7.58 9.81
CA PHE A 147 -16.74 -6.34 9.30
C PHE A 147 -16.79 -5.20 10.35
N ARG A 148 -17.80 -5.16 11.23
CA ARG A 148 -17.90 -4.20 12.34
C ARG A 148 -16.77 -4.40 13.35
N LYS A 149 -16.46 -5.65 13.70
CA LYS A 149 -15.35 -6.00 14.60
C LYS A 149 -14.01 -5.64 13.96
N ALA A 150 -13.83 -5.97 12.67
CA ALA A 150 -12.61 -5.63 11.93
C ALA A 150 -12.38 -4.10 11.88
N MET A 151 -13.41 -3.31 11.57
CA MET A 151 -13.31 -1.84 11.57
C MET A 151 -13.00 -1.28 12.96
N LYS A 152 -13.68 -1.76 14.02
CA LYS A 152 -13.42 -1.29 15.39
C LYS A 152 -11.98 -1.58 15.83
N LYS A 153 -11.48 -2.79 15.56
CA LYS A 153 -10.08 -3.16 15.83
C LYS A 153 -9.09 -2.32 15.03
N ALA A 154 -9.38 -2.05 13.75
CA ALA A 154 -8.53 -1.18 12.93
C ALA A 154 -8.44 0.25 13.50
N ILE A 155 -9.55 0.79 14.00
CA ILE A 155 -9.59 2.09 14.68
C ILE A 155 -8.82 2.05 16.01
N GLU A 156 -8.88 0.95 16.73
CA GLU A 156 -8.14 0.78 17.99
C GLU A 156 -6.63 0.71 17.78
N LEU A 157 -6.17 0.00 16.74
CA LEU A 157 -4.75 -0.07 16.38
C LEU A 157 -4.19 1.29 15.95
N THR A 158 -4.99 2.09 15.24
CA THR A 158 -4.58 3.42 14.75
C THR A 158 -4.51 4.48 15.84
N LYS A 159 -5.30 4.36 16.91
CA LYS A 159 -5.18 5.24 18.08
C LYS A 159 -3.79 5.21 18.72
N LYS A 160 -3.06 4.11 18.58
CA LYS A 160 -1.69 3.97 19.11
C LYS A 160 -0.63 4.69 18.27
N ALA A 161 -1.00 5.22 17.10
CA ALA A 161 -0.08 5.75 16.09
C ALA A 161 -0.28 7.25 15.84
N ASP A 162 -0.68 8.02 16.87
CA ASP A 162 -0.77 9.49 16.87
C ASP A 162 -1.51 10.10 15.66
N ILE A 163 -2.70 9.57 15.36
CA ILE A 163 -3.56 10.03 14.27
C ILE A 163 -4.64 11.00 14.79
N LYS A 164 -4.80 12.16 14.13
CA LYS A 164 -5.88 13.14 14.44
C LYS A 164 -7.26 12.72 13.93
N GLY A 165 -7.32 11.95 12.85
CA GLY A 165 -8.58 11.34 12.43
C GLY A 165 -8.46 10.26 11.37
N ILE A 166 -9.47 9.40 11.34
CA ILE A 166 -9.56 8.27 10.43
C ILE A 166 -10.97 8.11 9.90
N LYS A 167 -11.09 7.75 8.63
CA LYS A 167 -12.34 7.28 8.03
C LYS A 167 -12.06 5.98 7.30
N ILE A 168 -12.87 4.97 7.60
CA ILE A 168 -12.85 3.67 6.92
C ILE A 168 -14.21 3.49 6.26
N GLN A 169 -14.22 3.17 4.97
CA GLN A 169 -15.42 2.86 4.20
C GLN A 169 -15.24 1.50 3.54
N ILE A 170 -16.22 0.62 3.73
CA ILE A 170 -16.26 -0.70 3.07
C ILE A 170 -17.55 -0.77 2.26
N ALA A 171 -17.42 -1.08 0.98
CA ALA A 171 -18.54 -1.19 0.05
C ALA A 171 -18.57 -2.57 -0.61
N GLY A 172 -19.77 -3.13 -0.74
CA GLY A 172 -20.02 -4.39 -1.44
C GLY A 172 -21.01 -5.28 -0.69
N ARG A 173 -20.99 -6.58 -0.96
CA ARG A 173 -21.85 -7.59 -0.31
C ARG A 173 -21.38 -7.93 1.09
N LEU A 174 -21.63 -7.03 2.03
CA LEU A 174 -21.23 -7.19 3.43
C LEU A 174 -21.93 -8.40 4.06
N ALA A 175 -21.14 -9.27 4.70
CA ALA A 175 -21.61 -10.50 5.33
C ALA A 175 -22.40 -11.45 4.40
N GLY A 176 -22.14 -11.39 3.09
CA GLY A 176 -22.77 -12.29 2.11
C GLY A 176 -24.23 -11.96 1.76
N LYS A 177 -24.75 -10.83 2.22
CA LYS A 177 -26.09 -10.36 1.83
C LYS A 177 -26.18 -10.17 0.31
N GLU A 178 -27.36 -10.39 -0.23
CA GLU A 178 -27.64 -10.26 -1.67
C GLU A 178 -27.44 -8.82 -2.15
N ILE A 179 -28.01 -7.86 -1.42
CA ILE A 179 -27.90 -6.44 -1.73
C ILE A 179 -26.58 -5.86 -1.20
N ALA A 180 -25.80 -5.28 -2.11
CA ALA A 180 -24.57 -4.57 -1.76
C ALA A 180 -24.86 -3.26 -1.02
N ARG A 181 -24.04 -2.94 -0.02
CA ARG A 181 -24.16 -1.72 0.78
C ARG A 181 -22.80 -1.13 1.10
N ALA A 182 -22.79 0.14 1.46
CA ALA A 182 -21.59 0.83 1.92
C ALA A 182 -21.74 1.19 3.40
N GLU A 183 -20.84 0.68 4.24
CA GLU A 183 -20.73 1.08 5.63
C GLU A 183 -19.47 1.92 5.81
N CYS A 184 -19.60 3.03 6.56
CA CYS A 184 -18.49 3.90 6.87
C CYS A 184 -18.44 4.23 8.36
N ILE A 185 -17.24 4.29 8.90
CA ILE A 185 -16.98 4.76 10.26
C ILE A 185 -15.96 5.89 10.15
N LYS A 186 -16.28 7.03 10.77
CA LYS A 186 -15.40 8.20 10.90
C LYS A 186 -15.11 8.42 12.37
N LYS A 187 -13.85 8.70 12.71
CA LYS A 187 -13.42 9.07 14.05
C LYS A 187 -12.41 10.22 13.96
N GLY A 188 -12.60 11.25 14.77
CA GLY A 188 -11.76 12.45 14.74
C GLY A 188 -12.04 13.39 13.57
N ARG A 189 -11.10 14.33 13.33
CA ARG A 189 -11.20 15.37 12.31
C ARG A 189 -10.68 14.85 10.96
N LEU A 190 -11.35 15.21 9.87
CA LEU A 190 -10.92 14.78 8.52
C LEU A 190 -11.30 15.83 7.46
N PRO A 191 -10.46 16.85 7.27
CA PRO A 191 -10.77 17.98 6.39
C PRO A 191 -10.34 17.67 4.95
N LEU A 192 -11.22 17.05 4.16
CA LEU A 192 -10.89 16.61 2.79
C LEU A 192 -10.66 17.77 1.81
N GLN A 193 -11.28 18.93 2.04
CA GLN A 193 -11.18 20.11 1.17
C GLN A 193 -9.94 20.96 1.47
N THR A 194 -9.35 20.84 2.66
CA THR A 194 -8.16 21.60 3.04
C THR A 194 -6.92 21.02 2.36
N ILE A 195 -6.32 21.76 1.44
CA ILE A 195 -5.14 21.31 0.68
C ILE A 195 -3.93 21.11 1.60
N ARG A 196 -3.73 22.01 2.58
CA ARG A 196 -2.64 21.95 3.57
C ARG A 196 -2.70 20.74 4.51
N ALA A 197 -3.85 20.07 4.62
CA ALA A 197 -3.98 18.93 5.51
C ALA A 197 -3.28 17.69 4.92
N LYS A 198 -2.36 17.08 5.68
CA LYS A 198 -1.68 15.84 5.28
C LYS A 198 -2.62 14.65 5.44
N ILE A 199 -3.10 14.13 4.31
CA ILE A 199 -4.08 13.03 4.28
C ILE A 199 -3.51 11.87 3.47
N ASP A 200 -3.31 10.75 4.16
CA ASP A 200 -2.98 9.49 3.52
C ASP A 200 -4.26 8.76 3.11
N TYR A 201 -4.25 8.17 1.92
CA TYR A 201 -5.40 7.46 1.37
C TYR A 201 -5.00 6.14 0.72
N CYS A 202 -5.81 5.12 0.96
CA CYS A 202 -5.69 3.81 0.32
C CYS A 202 -7.03 3.35 -0.24
N CYS A 203 -6.99 2.72 -1.41
CA CYS A 203 -8.08 1.92 -1.95
C CYS A 203 -7.59 0.49 -2.15
N TYR A 204 -8.26 -0.48 -1.53
CA TYR A 204 -7.88 -1.89 -1.58
C TYR A 204 -9.08 -2.79 -1.92
N PRO A 205 -9.03 -3.53 -3.04
CA PRO A 205 -10.06 -4.50 -3.38
C PRO A 205 -9.79 -5.84 -2.68
N ILE A 206 -10.82 -6.41 -2.07
CA ILE A 206 -10.78 -7.70 -1.39
C ILE A 206 -11.67 -8.67 -2.16
N ARG A 207 -11.07 -9.76 -2.65
CA ARG A 207 -11.83 -10.87 -3.24
C ARG A 207 -12.32 -11.79 -2.12
N THR A 208 -13.64 -11.99 -2.08
CA THR A 208 -14.32 -12.92 -1.17
C THR A 208 -15.15 -13.91 -1.99
N ILE A 209 -15.72 -14.91 -1.32
CA ILE A 209 -16.56 -15.93 -1.97
C ILE A 209 -17.80 -15.29 -2.63
N TYR A 210 -18.36 -14.25 -2.01
CA TYR A 210 -19.59 -13.58 -2.46
C TYR A 210 -19.34 -12.46 -3.48
N GLY A 211 -18.10 -12.26 -3.92
CA GLY A 211 -17.69 -11.19 -4.83
C GLY A 211 -16.59 -10.30 -4.25
N VAL A 212 -16.51 -9.06 -4.77
CA VAL A 212 -15.45 -8.10 -4.40
C VAL A 212 -15.97 -7.08 -3.39
N LEU A 213 -15.22 -6.87 -2.32
CA LEU A 213 -15.42 -5.76 -1.38
C LEU A 213 -14.38 -4.68 -1.65
N GLY A 214 -14.81 -3.42 -1.75
CA GLY A 214 -13.91 -2.28 -1.84
C GLY A 214 -13.70 -1.65 -0.47
N VAL A 215 -12.45 -1.51 -0.03
CA VAL A 215 -12.08 -0.77 1.19
C VAL A 215 -11.41 0.53 0.80
N LYS A 216 -11.91 1.64 1.36
CA LYS A 216 -11.31 2.96 1.24
C LYS A 216 -10.98 3.48 2.63
N ILE A 217 -9.75 3.93 2.82
CA ILE A 217 -9.25 4.42 4.11
C ILE A 217 -8.67 5.81 3.90
N TRP A 218 -9.04 6.74 4.76
CA TRP A 218 -8.44 8.07 4.87
C TRP A 218 -7.87 8.22 6.27
N ILE A 219 -6.63 8.64 6.37
CA ILE A 219 -5.94 8.94 7.64
C ILE A 219 -5.49 10.39 7.58
N PHE A 220 -5.84 11.17 8.60
CA PHE A 220 -5.40 12.54 8.78
C PHE A 220 -4.40 12.56 9.93
N VAL A 221 -3.16 12.92 9.61
CA VAL A 221 -2.08 12.98 10.60
C VAL A 221 -2.07 14.35 11.25
N GLU A 222 -1.65 15.38 10.52
CA GLU A 222 -1.42 16.72 11.07
C GLU A 222 -1.48 17.76 9.95
N GLU A 223 -1.81 18.99 10.32
CA GLU A 223 -1.65 20.17 9.48
C GLU A 223 -0.21 20.65 9.70
N GLU A 224 0.58 20.77 8.63
CA GLU A 224 1.82 21.57 8.63
C GLU A 224 1.47 23.07 8.68
#